data_AF-A0A8T5LDF7-F1
#
_entry.id   AF-A0A8T5LDF7-F1
#
_cell.length_a   1.000
_cell.length_b   1.000
_cell.length_c   1.000
_cell.angle_alpha   90.00
_cell.angle_beta   90.00
_cell.angle_gamma   90.00
#
_symmetry.space_group_name_H-M   'P 1'
#
loop_
_entity.id
_entity.type
_entity.pdbx_description
1 polymer ?
#
loop_
_entity_poly.entity_id
_entity_poly.type
_entity_poly.pdbx_seq_one_letter_code
_entity_poly.pdbx_strand_id
1 'polypeptide(L)' 'IAVIEKPLIENILYRTEGNQLKAAKILGINRNTLHTKIKKLKSSLEEKTGAVAPNNPNNSFNGTTSAKPVAK' A
#
# COMPACT_ATOMS: atom_id res chain seq x y z
N ILE A 1 2.00 15.90 -15.47
CA ILE A 1 0.68 15.55 -14.88
C ILE A 1 0.79 14.75 -13.56
N ALA A 2 1.86 13.98 -13.30
CA ALA A 2 1.99 13.14 -12.10
C ALA A 2 2.32 13.85 -10.75
N VAL A 3 2.52 15.18 -10.74
CA VAL A 3 2.99 15.90 -9.55
C VAL A 3 1.88 16.09 -8.49
N ILE A 4 0.60 16.09 -8.92
CA ILE A 4 -0.54 16.36 -8.05
C ILE A 4 -0.99 15.11 -7.27
N GLU A 5 -0.81 13.91 -7.84
CA GLU A 5 -1.27 12.67 -7.19
C GLU A 5 -0.49 12.34 -5.91
N LYS A 6 0.79 12.74 -5.84
CA LYS A 6 1.68 12.46 -4.71
C LYS A 6 1.27 13.18 -3.41
N PRO A 7 1.14 14.52 -3.37
CA PRO A 7 0.73 15.22 -2.15
C PRO A 7 -0.69 14.83 -1.71
N LEU A 8 -1.58 14.51 -2.66
CA LEU A 8 -2.93 14.04 -2.34
C LEU A 8 -2.89 12.71 -1.58
N ILE A 9 -2.14 11.73 -2.08
CA ILE A 9 -2.03 10.41 -1.44
C ILE A 9 -1.34 10.52 -0.07
N GLU A 10 -0.27 11.31 0.03
CA GLU A 10 0.44 11.55 1.29
C GLU A 10 -0.45 12.23 2.34
N ASN A 11 -1.20 13.26 1.97
CA ASN A 11 -2.09 13.97 2.89
C ASN A 11 -3.23 13.07 3.41
N ILE A 12 -3.80 12.22 2.54
CA ILE A 12 -4.85 11.28 2.97
C ILE A 12 -4.26 10.14 3.82
N LEU A 13 -3.06 9.64 3.50
CA LEU A 13 -2.38 8.67 4.36
C LEU A 13 -2.06 9.26 5.73
N TYR A 14 -1.61 10.51 5.79
CA TYR A 14 -1.37 11.22 7.04
C TYR A 14 -2.65 11.36 7.87
N ARG A 15 -3.75 11.81 7.26
CA ARG A 15 -5.07 11.91 7.91
C ARG A 15 -5.65 10.58 8.37
N THR A 16 -5.23 9.47 7.76
CA THR A 16 -5.68 8.12 8.11
C THR A 16 -4.67 7.34 8.93
N GLU A 17 -3.61 8.00 9.41
CA GLU A 17 -2.54 7.42 10.22
C GLU A 17 -1.89 6.19 9.55
N GLY A 18 -1.73 6.24 8.23
CA GLY A 18 -1.17 5.16 7.42
C GLY A 18 -2.15 4.03 7.09
N ASN A 19 -3.43 4.15 7.46
CA ASN A 19 -4.44 3.15 7.14
C ASN A 19 -4.84 3.22 5.66
N GLN A 20 -4.18 2.42 4.83
CA GLN A 20 -4.41 2.36 3.38
C GLN A 20 -5.86 2.00 3.01
N LEU A 21 -6.56 1.20 3.81
CA LEU A 21 -7.96 0.84 3.57
C LEU A 21 -8.87 2.06 3.73
N LYS A 22 -8.68 2.85 4.79
CA LYS A 22 -9.42 4.11 4.99
C LYS A 22 -9.05 5.13 3.92
N ALA A 23 -7.76 5.27 3.60
CA ALA A 23 -7.28 6.18 2.56
C ALA A 23 -7.86 5.85 1.18
N ALA A 24 -7.89 4.57 0.81
CA ALA A 24 -8.45 4.10 -0.46
C ALA A 24 -9.95 4.40 -0.57
N LYS A 25 -10.70 4.23 0.53
CA LYS A 25 -12.12 4.61 0.59
C LYS A 25 -12.33 6.11 0.39
N ILE A 26 -11.50 6.94 1.01
CA ILE A 26 -11.58 8.41 0.88
C ILE A 26 -11.21 8.84 -0.55
N LEU A 27 -10.21 8.20 -1.16
CA LEU A 27 -9.76 8.49 -2.52
C LEU A 27 -10.66 7.86 -3.60
N GLY A 28 -11.62 7.01 -3.23
CA GLY A 28 -12.50 6.31 -4.17
C GLY A 28 -11.76 5.31 -5.07
N ILE A 29 -10.61 4.80 -4.65
CA ILE A 29 -9.80 3.86 -5.41
C ILE A 29 -9.67 2.52 -4.69
N ASN A 30 -9.29 1.47 -5.43
CA ASN A 30 -8.97 0.19 -4.81
C ASN A 30 -7.70 0.30 -3.96
N ARG A 31 -7.68 -0.30 -2.76
CA ARG A 31 -6.49 -0.40 -1.88
C ARG A 31 -5.29 -0.98 -2.61
N ASN A 32 -5.49 -1.93 -3.51
CA ASN A 32 -4.40 -2.52 -4.29
C ASN A 32 -3.80 -1.50 -5.26
N THR A 33 -4.64 -0.68 -5.90
CA THR A 33 -4.21 0.44 -6.74
C THR A 33 -3.48 1.50 -5.93
N LEU A 34 -4.00 1.83 -4.73
CA LEU A 34 -3.33 2.74 -3.80
C LEU A 34 -1.95 2.21 -3.40
N HIS A 35 -1.84 0.92 -3.07
CA HIS A 35 -0.56 0.28 -2.74
C HIS A 35 0.45 0.38 -3.89
N THR A 36 0.05 0.06 -5.13
CA THR A 36 0.92 0.18 -6.31
C THR A 36 1.33 1.62 -6.57
N LYS A 37 0.41 2.60 -6.40
CA LYS A 37 0.73 4.03 -6.50
C LYS A 37 1.73 4.45 -5.42
N ILE A 38 1.54 4.08 -4.16
CA ILE A 38 2.48 4.38 -3.06
C ILE A 38 3.86 3.78 -3.36
N LYS A 39 3.92 2.53 -3.82
CA LYS A 39 5.19 1.88 -4.19
C LYS A 39 5.90 2.63 -5.32
N LYS A 40 5.16 3.02 -6.36
CA LYS A 40 5.69 3.80 -7.48
C LYS A 40 6.18 5.19 -7.05
N LEU A 41 5.45 5.85 -6.15
CA LEU A 41 5.83 7.15 -5.58
C LEU A 41 7.08 7.06 -4.69
N LYS A 42 7.23 5.97 -3.92
CA LYS A 42 8.43 5.69 -3.13
C LYS A 42 9.64 5.38 -4.02
N SER A 43 9.50 4.52 -5.03
CA SER A 43 10.61 4.22 -5.94
C SER A 43 11.04 5.43 -6.78
N SER A 44 10.13 6.36 -7.07
CA SER A 44 10.47 7.63 -7.75
C SER A 44 11.17 8.65 -6.83
N LEU A 45 11.23 8.40 -5.52
CA LEU A 45 11.99 9.20 -4.54
C LEU A 45 13.39 8.64 -4.28
N GLU A 46 13.67 7.39 -4.69
CA GLU A 46 14.95 6.71 -4.42
C GLU A 46 16.06 7.04 -5.44
N GLU A 47 15.79 7.85 -6.47
CA GLU A 47 16.80 8.20 -7.49
C GLU A 47 17.81 9.27 -7.05
N LYS A 48 17.74 9.79 -5.80
CA LYS A 48 18.70 10.81 -5.31
C LYS A 48 19.51 10.47 -4.06
N THR A 49 19.42 9.26 -3.53
CA THR A 49 20.31 8.83 -2.45
C THR A 49 20.80 7.41 -2.72
N GLY A 50 22.04 7.29 -3.16
CA GLY A 50 22.74 6.01 -3.12
C GLY A 50 22.73 5.43 -1.70
N ALA A 51 22.64 4.10 -1.63
CA ALA A 51 22.63 3.24 -0.45
C ALA A 51 21.27 2.97 0.23
N VAL A 52 20.75 1.75 -0.05
CA VAL A 52 20.36 0.69 0.90
C VAL A 52 19.01 0.05 0.55
N ALA A 53 19.06 -1.25 0.24
CA ALA A 53 17.89 -2.09 0.11
C ALA A 53 17.35 -2.46 1.51
N PRO A 54 16.04 -2.38 1.75
CA PRO A 54 15.40 -3.29 2.68
C PRO A 54 14.70 -4.40 1.89
N ASN A 55 15.47 -5.46 1.64
CA ASN A 55 14.92 -6.80 1.49
C ASN A 55 14.06 -7.13 2.72
N ASN A 56 12.74 -7.24 2.53
CA ASN A 56 11.88 -7.96 3.47
C ASN A 56 11.15 -9.09 2.74
N PRO A 57 11.66 -10.33 2.79
CA PRO A 57 10.98 -11.50 2.21
C PRO A 57 9.76 -11.96 3.01
N ASN A 58 9.39 -11.32 4.11
CA ASN A 58 8.24 -11.73 4.91
C ASN A 58 6.95 -11.03 4.50
N ASN A 59 6.31 -11.56 3.46
CA ASN A 59 4.85 -11.65 3.50
C ASN A 59 4.44 -13.11 3.37
N SER A 60 4.70 -13.87 4.44
CA SER A 60 4.07 -15.17 4.67
C SER A 60 2.55 -14.96 4.71
N PHE A 61 1.85 -15.48 3.71
CA PHE A 61 0.40 -15.53 3.68
C PHE A 61 -0.08 -16.49 4.78
N ASN A 62 -0.24 -15.99 6.00
CA ASN A 62 -0.93 -16.73 7.06
C ASN A 62 -2.38 -16.25 7.14
N GLY A 63 -3.16 -16.75 6.18
CA GLY A 63 -4.61 -16.76 6.20
C GLY A 63 -5.07 -18.18 5.94
N THR A 64 -4.96 -19.02 6.96
CA THR A 64 -5.66 -20.30 7.03
C THR A 64 -7.15 -20.03 6.84
N THR A 65 -7.65 -20.20 5.62
CA THR A 65 -9.08 -20.55 5.49
C THR A 65 -9.17 -21.97 6.01
N SER A 66 -9.44 -22.08 7.32
CA SER A 66 -9.83 -23.32 7.94
C SER A 66 -11.03 -23.84 7.16
N ALA A 67 -10.84 -24.95 6.46
CA ALA A 67 -11.92 -25.72 5.90
C ALA A 67 -12.88 -26.07 7.05
N LYS A 68 -14.09 -25.50 7.05
CA LYS A 68 -15.19 -26.12 7.78
C LYS A 68 -15.53 -27.42 7.04
N PRO A 69 -15.51 -28.60 7.67
CA PRO A 69 -16.18 -29.76 7.10
C PRO A 69 -17.68 -29.47 7.14
N VAL A 70 -18.30 -29.32 5.98
CA VAL A 70 -19.76 -29.45 5.88
C VAL A 70 -20.03 -30.96 6.02
N ALA A 71 -20.35 -31.36 7.25
CA ALA A 71 -20.95 -32.65 7.51
C ALA A 71 -22.46 -32.50 7.24
N LYS A 72 -22.94 -33.13 6.18
CA LYS A 72 -24.28 -33.71 6.13
C LYS A 72 -24.32 -34.83 5.11
#